data_AF-A0A2V6F799-F1
#
_entry.id   AF-A0A2V6F799-F1
#
_cell.length_a   1.000
_cell.length_b   1.000
_cell.length_c   1.000
_cell.angle_alpha   90.00
_cell.angle_beta   90.00
_cell.angle_gamma   90.00
#
_symmetry.space_group_name_H-M   'P 1'
#
loop_
_entity.id
_entity.type
_entity.pdbx_description
1 polymer ?
#
loop_
_entity_poly.entity_id
_entity_poly.type
_entity_poly.pdbx_seq_one_letter_code
_entity_poly.pdbx_strand_id
1 'polypeptide(L)'
;MLPKYTVEYTTQFKKHAHTNHYSTDDPVACEEFVEELLERGFRIQTIKHEGVDLPTHDFDKMVKTAAGLLASKRICASLGIKPDEEKFRFGFTA
;
A
#
# COMPACT_ATOMS: atom_id res chain seq x y z
N MET A 1 1.89 -20.61 -10.64
CA MET A 1 1.44 -19.26 -11.03
C MET A 1 2.65 -18.35 -10.83
N LEU A 2 2.94 -17.50 -11.81
CA LEU A 2 4.09 -16.59 -11.76
C LEU A 2 3.68 -15.29 -11.04
N PRO A 3 4.48 -14.83 -10.07
CA PRO A 3 4.65 -13.46 -9.64
C PRO A 3 3.87 -12.34 -10.31
N LYS A 4 2.56 -12.13 -10.12
CA LYS A 4 1.90 -11.02 -10.84
C LYS A 4 2.34 -9.67 -10.34
N TYR A 5 2.59 -9.50 -9.05
CA TYR A 5 3.04 -8.25 -8.46
C TYR A 5 4.33 -8.45 -7.68
N THR A 6 5.24 -7.47 -7.76
CA THR A 6 6.44 -7.41 -6.91
C THR A 6 6.66 -5.98 -6.43
N VAL A 7 6.68 -5.78 -5.13
CA VAL A 7 6.92 -4.49 -4.47
C VAL A 7 8.35 -4.48 -3.94
N GLU A 8 9.18 -3.56 -4.43
CA GLU A 8 10.53 -3.33 -3.90
C GLU A 8 10.50 -2.13 -2.94
N TYR A 9 11.07 -2.31 -1.76
CA TYR A 9 11.06 -1.30 -0.71
C TYR A 9 12.34 -1.34 0.13
N THR A 10 12.67 -0.21 0.73
CA THR A 10 13.85 -0.09 1.59
C THR A 10 13.43 -0.04 3.04
N THR A 11 14.03 -0.91 3.84
CA THR A 11 14.01 -0.80 5.30
C THR A 11 15.30 -0.09 5.74
N GLN A 12 15.17 0.94 6.57
CA GLN A 12 16.33 1.64 7.12
C GLN A 12 16.64 1.09 8.50
N PHE A 13 17.72 0.31 8.61
CA PHE A 13 18.25 -0.17 9.87
C PHE A 13 19.49 0.64 10.25
N LYS A 14 19.30 1.64 11.12
CA LYS A 14 20.36 2.56 11.57
C LYS A 14 21.07 3.24 10.37
N LYS A 15 22.30 2.81 10.06
CA LYS A 15 23.15 3.33 8.98
C LYS A 15 23.05 2.54 7.67
N HIS A 16 22.34 1.42 7.65
CA HIS A 16 22.25 0.55 6.48
C HIS A 16 20.83 0.54 5.92
N ALA A 17 20.73 0.84 4.63
CA ALA A 17 19.52 0.64 3.84
C ALA A 17 19.53 -0.79 3.29
N HIS A 18 18.49 -1.57 3.56
CA HIS A 18 18.33 -2.89 2.98
C HIS A 18 17.12 -2.90 2.04
N THR A 19 17.36 -3.21 0.77
CA THR A 19 16.32 -3.39 -0.23
C THR A 19 15.71 -4.76 -0.05
N ASN A 20 14.42 -4.80 0.23
CA ASN A 20 13.62 -6.01 0.30
C ASN A 20 12.61 -6.01 -0.85
N HIS A 21 12.11 -7.19 -1.18
CA HIS A 21 11.00 -7.34 -2.11
C HIS A 21 9.91 -8.21 -1.50
N TYR A 22 8.67 -7.92 -1.89
CA TYR A 22 7.50 -8.74 -1.61
C TYR A 22 6.83 -9.07 -2.93
N SER A 23 6.40 -10.32 -3.11
CA SER A 23 5.79 -10.78 -4.35
C SER A 23 4.47 -11.48 -4.06
N THR A 24 3.44 -11.17 -4.84
CA THR A 24 2.09 -11.74 -4.70
C THR A 24 1.40 -11.86 -6.05
N ASP A 25 0.49 -12.82 -6.18
CA ASP A 25 -0.37 -12.96 -7.36
C ASP A 25 -1.73 -12.28 -7.19
N ASP A 26 -2.04 -11.84 -5.95
CA ASP A 26 -3.31 -11.21 -5.59
C ASP A 26 -3.17 -9.68 -5.58
N PRO A 27 -3.92 -8.94 -6.41
CA PRO A 27 -3.89 -7.47 -6.40
C PRO A 27 -4.34 -6.88 -5.07
N VAL A 28 -5.27 -7.52 -4.33
CA VAL A 28 -5.74 -7.01 -3.04
C VAL A 28 -4.64 -7.13 -2.00
N ALA A 29 -3.98 -8.28 -1.92
CA ALA A 29 -2.82 -8.46 -1.04
C ALA A 29 -1.67 -7.48 -1.37
N CYS A 30 -1.52 -7.08 -2.64
CA CYS A 30 -0.55 -6.06 -3.04
C CYS A 30 -0.91 -4.69 -2.44
N GLU A 31 -2.18 -4.28 -2.54
CA GLU A 31 -2.69 -3.04 -1.97
C GLU A 31 -2.54 -3.00 -0.44
N GLU A 32 -2.91 -4.08 0.24
CA GLU A 32 -2.72 -4.23 1.70
C GLU A 32 -1.24 -4.15 2.09
N PHE A 33 -0.35 -4.77 1.32
CA PHE A 33 1.07 -4.69 1.60
C PHE A 33 1.62 -3.26 1.41
N VAL A 34 1.19 -2.56 0.36
CA VAL A 34 1.56 -1.15 0.15
C VAL A 34 1.04 -0.28 1.30
N GLU A 35 -0.17 -0.55 1.81
CA GLU A 35 -0.71 0.12 2.99
C GLU A 35 0.17 -0.11 4.23
N GLU A 36 0.62 -1.34 4.50
CA GLU A 36 1.54 -1.62 5.60
C GLU A 36 2.88 -0.87 5.45
N LEU A 37 3.41 -0.76 4.23
CA LEU A 37 4.62 0.01 3.97
C LEU A 37 4.43 1.50 4.29
N LEU A 38 3.28 2.06 3.91
CA LEU A 38 2.92 3.45 4.22
C LEU A 38 2.75 3.66 5.72
N GLU A 39 2.06 2.74 6.41
CA GLU A 39 1.86 2.77 7.86
C GLU A 39 3.18 2.77 8.62
N ARG A 40 4.14 1.95 8.17
CA ARG A 40 5.47 1.81 8.79
C ARG A 40 6.48 2.87 8.33
N GLY A 41 6.11 3.72 7.35
CA GLY A 41 6.97 4.76 6.80
C GLY A 41 8.17 4.22 6.01
N PHE A 42 8.04 3.04 5.39
CA PHE A 42 9.08 2.48 4.55
C PHE A 42 9.10 3.14 3.16
N ARG A 43 10.30 3.27 2.59
CA ARG A 43 10.46 3.86 1.25
C ARG A 43 10.14 2.81 0.20
N ILE A 44 9.07 3.02 -0.56
CA ILE A 44 8.73 2.23 -1.74
C ILE A 44 9.64 2.67 -2.90
N GLN A 45 10.31 1.72 -3.55
CA GLN A 45 11.19 1.99 -4.69
C GLN A 45 10.47 1.79 -6.02
N THR A 46 9.88 0.62 -6.22
CA THR A 46 9.10 0.28 -7.41
C THR A 46 8.03 -0.76 -7.09
N ILE A 47 6.96 -0.77 -7.89
CA ILE A 47 5.96 -1.83 -7.92
C ILE A 47 5.94 -2.34 -9.35
N LYS A 48 6.22 -3.64 -9.52
CA LYS A 48 6.24 -4.33 -10.81
C LYS A 48 5.00 -5.17 -10.98
N HIS A 49 4.45 -5.17 -12.19
CA HIS A 49 3.43 -6.11 -12.64
C HIS A 49 3.99 -7.01 -13.75
N GLU A 50 3.95 -8.32 -13.55
CA GLU A 50 4.51 -9.33 -14.47
C GLU A 50 5.99 -9.06 -14.84
N GLY A 51 6.75 -8.54 -13.86
CA GLY A 51 8.18 -8.21 -14.01
C GLY A 51 8.47 -6.86 -14.67
N VAL A 52 7.44 -6.11 -15.06
CA VAL A 52 7.56 -4.76 -15.65
C VAL A 52 7.16 -3.72 -14.62
N ASP A 53 7.90 -2.62 -14.50
CA ASP A 53 7.51 -1.52 -13.61
C ASP A 53 6.12 -0.99 -13.98
N LEU A 54 5.27 -0.77 -12.97
CA LEU A 54 3.97 -0.17 -13.19
C LEU A 54 4.13 1.21 -13.83
N PRO A 55 3.27 1.56 -14.81
CA PRO A 55 3.18 2.95 -15.29
C PRO A 55 2.95 3.90 -14.12
N THR A 56 3.52 5.11 -14.18
CA THR A 56 3.41 6.11 -13.09
C THR A 56 1.97 6.33 -12.64
N HIS A 57 1.03 6.39 -13.59
CA HIS A 57 -0.40 6.52 -13.28
C HIS A 57 -0.94 5.37 -12.42
N ASP A 58 -0.56 4.14 -12.74
CA ASP A 58 -1.05 2.95 -12.02
C ASP A 58 -0.36 2.78 -10.68
N PHE A 59 0.93 3.14 -10.60
CA PHE A 59 1.66 3.26 -9.34
C PHE A 59 0.99 4.28 -8.41
N ASP A 60 0.74 5.50 -8.89
CA ASP A 60 0.11 6.56 -8.10
C ASP A 60 -1.29 6.17 -7.64
N LYS A 61 -2.05 5.48 -8.51
CA LYS A 61 -3.37 4.93 -8.17
C LYS A 61 -3.27 3.89 -7.06
N MET A 62 -2.33 2.95 -7.14
CA MET A 62 -2.09 1.92 -6.11
C MET A 62 -1.76 2.57 -4.75
N VAL A 63 -0.84 3.54 -4.74
CA VAL A 63 -0.45 4.26 -3.52
C VAL A 63 -1.63 5.06 -2.96
N LYS A 64 -2.43 5.71 -3.82
CA LYS A 64 -3.62 6.44 -3.40
C LYS A 64 -4.69 5.54 -2.77
N THR A 65 -4.94 4.36 -3.35
CA THR A 65 -5.86 3.37 -2.78
C THR A 65 -5.38 2.92 -1.40
N ALA A 66 -4.11 2.51 -1.30
CA ALA A 66 -3.50 2.07 -0.04
C ALA A 66 -3.53 3.17 1.03
N ALA A 67 -3.24 4.42 0.66
CA ALA A 67 -3.34 5.57 1.57
C ALA A 67 -4.78 5.82 2.03
N GLY A 68 -5.76 5.63 1.15
CA GLY A 68 -7.18 5.71 1.47
C GLY A 68 -7.61 4.64 2.48
N LEU A 69 -7.18 3.40 2.28
CA LEU A 69 -7.42 2.29 3.21
C LEU A 69 -6.81 2.57 4.58
N LEU A 70 -5.55 3.03 4.62
CA LEU A 70 -4.88 3.39 5.87
C LEU A 70 -5.64 4.49 6.62
N ALA A 71 -6.02 5.56 5.93
CA ALA A 71 -6.77 6.67 6.51
C ALA A 71 -8.13 6.20 7.05
N SER A 72 -8.89 5.44 6.26
CA SER A 72 -10.19 4.88 6.65
C SER A 72 -10.07 4.03 7.92
N LYS A 73 -9.11 3.08 7.96
CA LYS A 73 -8.85 2.24 9.14
C LYS A 73 -8.52 3.06 10.38
N ARG A 74 -7.63 4.06 10.26
CA ARG A 74 -7.24 4.93 11.37
C ARG A 74 -8.39 5.79 11.87
N ILE A 75 -9.21 6.35 10.99
CA ILE A 75 -10.37 7.17 11.36
C ILE A 75 -11.43 6.31 12.04
N CYS A 76 -11.78 5.16 11.46
CA CYS A 76 -12.74 4.23 12.04
C CYS A 76 -12.31 3.80 13.45
N ALA A 77 -11.03 3.41 13.61
CA ALA A 77 -10.49 3.00 14.90
C ALA A 77 -10.45 4.16 15.92
N SER A 78 -10.12 5.38 15.49
CA SER A 78 -9.99 6.53 16.39
C SER A 78 -11.33 7.09 16.85
N LEU A 79 -12.35 7.02 15.99
CA LEU A 79 -13.69 7.57 16.27
C LEU A 79 -14.71 6.50 16.71
N GLY A 80 -14.37 5.21 16.62
CA GLY A 80 -15.27 4.11 16.93
C GLY A 80 -16.44 3.99 15.94
N ILE A 81 -16.25 4.41 14.70
CA ILE A 81 -17.29 4.41 13.65
C ILE A 81 -17.09 3.28 12.65
N LYS A 82 -18.15 2.95 11.89
CA LYS A 82 -18.11 1.96 10.82
C LYS A 82 -17.54 2.56 9.52
N PRO A 83 -16.96 1.75 8.62
CA PRO A 83 -16.46 2.22 7.32
C PRO A 83 -17.50 2.98 6.49
N ASP A 84 -18.77 2.55 6.52
CA ASP A 84 -19.85 3.25 5.80
C ASP A 84 -20.06 4.68 6.28
N GLU A 85 -19.96 4.90 7.60
CA GLU A 85 -20.10 6.22 8.20
C GLU A 85 -18.86 7.08 7.94
N GLU A 86 -17.67 6.49 8.00
CA GLU A 86 -16.43 7.15 7.65
C GLU A 86 -16.47 7.64 6.20
N LYS A 87 -16.80 6.75 5.25
CA LYS A 87 -16.95 7.08 3.83
C LYS A 87 -17.97 8.19 3.60
N PHE A 88 -19.09 8.18 4.31
CA PHE A 88 -20.10 9.24 4.22
C PHE A 88 -19.58 10.59 4.74
N ARG A 89 -18.81 10.60 5.83
CA ARG A 89 -18.37 11.83 6.51
C ARG A 89 -17.09 12.43 5.92
N PHE A 90 -16.14 11.59 5.52
CA PHE A 90 -14.78 11.99 5.16
C PHE A 90 -14.40 11.58 3.73
N GLY A 91 -15.15 10.68 3.11
CA GLY A 91 -14.96 10.32 1.71
C GLY A 91 -13.78 9.39 1.44
N PHE A 92 -13.18 8.74 2.45
CA PHE A 92 -12.19 7.71 2.18
C PHE A 92 -12.88 6.43 1.68
N THR A 93 -12.24 5.77 0.72
CA THR A 93 -12.70 4.49 0.18
C THR A 93 -12.20 3.36 1.07
N ALA A 94 -13.13 2.66 1.70
CA ALA A 94 -12.98 1.25 2.04
C ALA A 94 -13.16 0.39 0.78
#